data_AF-A0A5C3MI40-F1
#
_entry.id   AF-A0A5C3MI40-F1
#
_cell.length_a   1.000
_cell.length_b   1.000
_cell.length_c   1.000
_cell.angle_alpha   90.00
_cell.angle_beta   90.00
_cell.angle_gamma   90.00
#
_symmetry.space_group_name_H-M   'P 1'
#
loop_
_entity.id
_entity.type
_entity.pdbx_description
1 polymer ?
#
loop_
_entity_poly.entity_id
_entity_poly.type
_entity_poly.pdbx_seq_one_letter_code
_entity_poly.pdbx_strand_id
1 'polypeptide(L)'
;MSLNEGSGPSLRLKSWTQDEHIYALHTITLRSSSSATSTTIPALLHPSMIPLLPSSASTVTAIQSPCFELKQTASKGVGMFATRSISPGELIVVENPVAILPNKPLTFNCTAYDELEALILDDRRAEMLTLTNCQDRTKCPSDVEGIARTNALNIILKMPVESREWSAEERHYGGIFLKIPRCNHSCGPNAAHKWNLATMSSTLYAVRPIANGEEITNTYADPTDSRAKRMAHLQEHYGFTCDCPSCLLHSTATEQKIAQSDIARELLRTWFSLHPSFSKWLSDPCLPDDFVISSHKYALELIEQEGIQGMEGPFLEEIAMCYAVLGQKEEFSWWAKRVISRCALEDVEMVTRMQAMLKWVEEGEFQCRTKTRRPKTPKEMNKIRWGVRKRGKQQNQARPAESSCEVLDMTLLID
;
A
#
# COMPACT_ATOMS: atom_id res chain seq x y z
N MET A 1 -27.79 53.86 -7.16
CA MET A 1 -26.71 53.16 -6.42
C MET A 1 -26.48 51.84 -7.09
N SER A 2 -25.46 51.80 -7.94
CA SER A 2 -24.96 50.61 -8.60
C SER A 2 -24.15 49.79 -7.59
N LEU A 3 -24.39 48.48 -7.53
CA LEU A 3 -23.38 47.53 -7.05
C LEU A 3 -23.27 46.43 -8.11
N ASN A 4 -22.22 46.59 -8.92
CA ASN A 4 -21.57 45.54 -9.67
C ASN A 4 -20.97 44.56 -8.65
N GLU A 5 -21.41 43.29 -8.66
CA GLU A 5 -20.60 42.20 -8.14
C GLU A 5 -19.97 41.47 -9.33
N GLY A 6 -18.64 41.51 -9.36
CA GLY A 6 -17.82 41.02 -10.46
C GLY A 6 -17.91 39.50 -10.60
N SER A 7 -18.45 39.07 -11.73
CA SER A 7 -18.13 37.77 -12.31
C SER A 7 -16.70 37.82 -12.86
N GLY A 8 -15.72 37.39 -12.06
CA GLY A 8 -14.45 36.96 -12.61
C GLY A 8 -14.69 35.80 -13.60
N PRO A 9 -13.86 35.64 -14.65
CA PRO A 9 -14.03 34.54 -15.57
C PRO A 9 -13.84 33.23 -14.80
N SER A 10 -14.91 32.47 -14.62
CA SER A 10 -14.82 31.05 -14.32
C SER A 10 -14.03 30.43 -15.46
N LEU A 11 -12.73 30.19 -15.24
CA LEU A 11 -11.90 29.38 -16.12
C LEU A 11 -12.58 28.02 -16.18
N ARG A 12 -13.40 27.79 -17.22
CA ARG A 12 -13.92 26.46 -17.52
C ARG A 12 -12.71 25.58 -17.71
N LEU A 13 -12.49 24.68 -16.74
CA LEU A 13 -11.51 23.62 -16.88
C LEU A 13 -11.82 22.86 -18.16
N LYS A 14 -10.80 22.59 -18.95
CA LYS A 14 -10.99 21.80 -20.16
C LYS A 14 -11.37 20.38 -19.74
N SER A 15 -12.40 19.84 -20.38
CA SER A 15 -13.02 18.60 -19.96
C SER A 15 -13.39 17.71 -21.14
N TRP A 16 -13.40 16.41 -20.89
CA TRP A 16 -13.79 15.36 -21.81
C TRP A 16 -14.85 14.50 -21.15
N THR A 17 -15.81 14.04 -21.93
CA THR A 17 -16.85 13.12 -21.45
C THR A 17 -16.59 11.75 -22.04
N GLN A 18 -16.59 10.73 -21.18
CA GLN A 18 -16.56 9.35 -21.59
C GLN A 18 -17.58 8.56 -20.81
N ASP A 19 -18.36 7.77 -21.54
CA ASP A 19 -19.54 7.11 -21.01
C ASP A 19 -20.45 8.18 -20.37
N GLU A 20 -20.67 8.10 -19.06
CA GLU A 20 -21.44 9.08 -18.28
C GLU A 20 -20.57 9.98 -17.38
N HIS A 21 -19.24 9.84 -17.46
CA HIS A 21 -18.30 10.55 -16.59
C HIS A 21 -17.61 11.71 -17.31
N ILE A 22 -17.44 12.81 -16.59
CA ILE A 22 -16.67 13.97 -17.05
C ILE A 22 -15.28 13.89 -16.41
N TYR A 23 -14.24 14.05 -17.21
CA TYR A 23 -12.86 14.20 -16.77
C TYR A 23 -12.39 15.60 -17.10
N ALA A 24 -11.81 16.30 -16.15
CA ALA A 24 -11.29 17.65 -16.31
C ALA A 24 -9.79 17.69 -16.03
N LEU A 25 -9.11 18.50 -16.82
CA LEU A 25 -7.71 18.81 -16.58
C LEU A 25 -7.58 19.73 -15.38
N HIS A 26 -6.74 19.36 -14.44
CA HIS A 26 -6.47 20.10 -13.22
C HIS A 26 -4.96 20.14 -12.94
N THR A 27 -4.51 21.13 -12.19
CA THR A 27 -3.10 21.24 -11.78
C THR A 27 -3.02 21.27 -10.27
N ILE A 28 -2.47 20.20 -9.70
CA ILE A 28 -2.23 20.08 -8.27
C ILE A 28 -0.92 20.80 -7.96
N THR A 29 -0.95 21.75 -7.03
CA THR A 29 0.25 22.51 -6.64
C THR A 29 0.75 22.00 -5.29
N LEU A 30 1.96 21.43 -5.28
CA LEU A 30 2.67 21.02 -4.08
C LEU A 30 3.55 22.17 -3.58
N ARG A 31 3.45 22.49 -2.29
CA ARG A 31 4.29 23.52 -1.68
C ARG A 31 5.60 22.91 -1.20
N SER A 32 6.72 23.56 -1.49
CA SER A 32 7.99 23.17 -0.87
C SER A 32 8.09 23.76 0.53
N SER A 33 8.50 22.94 1.49
CA SER A 33 8.80 23.38 2.86
C SER A 33 10.15 24.10 2.96
N SER A 34 11.01 23.96 1.94
CA SER A 34 12.41 24.39 1.96
C SER A 34 12.78 25.41 0.87
N SER A 35 11.89 25.68 -0.09
CA SER A 35 12.12 26.65 -1.17
C SER A 35 10.83 27.38 -1.55
N ALA A 36 10.98 28.55 -2.18
CA ALA A 36 9.85 29.29 -2.76
C ALA A 36 9.29 28.65 -4.04
N THR A 37 9.85 27.52 -4.49
CA THR A 37 9.45 26.84 -5.73
C THR A 37 8.36 25.80 -5.43
N SER A 38 7.19 25.96 -6.04
CA SER A 38 6.13 24.94 -6.03
C SER A 38 6.35 23.92 -7.15
N THR A 39 6.03 22.65 -6.88
CA THR A 39 5.95 21.63 -7.93
C THR A 39 4.50 21.46 -8.35
N THR A 40 4.24 21.44 -9.65
CA THR A 40 2.90 21.20 -10.20
C THR A 40 2.80 19.75 -10.70
N ILE A 41 1.62 19.16 -10.52
CA ILE A 41 1.26 17.85 -11.03
C ILE A 41 0.00 18.02 -11.88
N PRO A 42 0.12 17.92 -13.21
CA PRO A 42 -1.04 17.79 -14.08
C PRO A 42 -1.83 16.54 -13.73
N ALA A 43 -3.15 16.69 -13.63
CA ALA A 43 -4.04 15.61 -13.28
C ALA A 43 -5.29 15.65 -14.16
N LEU A 44 -5.64 14.51 -14.74
CA LEU A 44 -6.92 14.30 -15.40
C LEU A 44 -7.84 13.59 -14.41
N LEU A 45 -8.84 14.29 -13.88
CA LEU A 45 -9.66 13.83 -12.75
C LEU A 45 -11.14 14.06 -13.01
N HIS A 46 -12.00 13.27 -12.38
CA HIS A 46 -13.40 13.64 -12.28
C HIS A 46 -13.55 14.95 -11.47
N PRO A 47 -14.31 15.97 -11.92
CA PRO A 47 -14.41 17.27 -11.27
C PRO A 47 -14.79 17.23 -9.78
N SER A 48 -15.66 16.29 -9.38
CA SER A 48 -16.06 16.14 -7.97
C SER A 48 -14.95 15.61 -7.05
N MET A 49 -13.83 15.13 -7.59
CA MET A 49 -12.65 14.74 -6.81
C MET A 49 -11.77 15.95 -6.45
N ILE A 50 -11.80 17.02 -7.24
CA ILE A 50 -10.93 18.19 -7.06
C ILE A 50 -11.05 18.81 -5.65
N PRO A 51 -12.26 19.01 -5.09
CA PRO A 51 -12.40 19.54 -3.72
C PRO A 51 -11.91 18.58 -2.62
N LEU A 52 -11.71 17.30 -2.94
CA LEU A 52 -11.29 16.26 -2.00
C LEU A 52 -9.77 16.07 -1.97
N LEU A 53 -9.04 16.71 -2.88
CA LEU A 53 -7.59 16.68 -2.92
C LEU A 53 -7.00 17.33 -1.66
N PRO A 54 -5.81 16.88 -1.20
CA PRO A 54 -5.17 17.47 -0.03
C PRO A 54 -4.85 18.95 -0.26
N SER A 55 -5.30 19.82 0.65
CA SER A 55 -5.12 21.27 0.56
C SER A 55 -3.69 21.77 0.88
N SER A 56 -2.84 20.89 1.43
CA SER A 56 -1.50 21.24 1.95
C SER A 56 -0.43 20.20 1.62
N ALA A 57 -0.61 19.44 0.52
CA ALA A 57 0.42 18.50 0.09
C ALA A 57 1.74 19.24 -0.20
N SER A 58 2.81 18.69 0.35
CA SER A 58 4.16 19.25 0.23
C SER A 58 5.01 18.41 -0.69
N THR A 59 5.98 19.04 -1.35
CA THR A 59 6.96 18.31 -2.14
C THR A 59 7.77 17.38 -1.25
N VAL A 60 7.99 16.15 -1.70
CA VAL A 60 8.89 15.24 -1.00
C VAL A 60 10.33 15.66 -1.25
N THR A 61 11.16 15.58 -0.22
CA THR A 61 12.59 15.88 -0.36
C THR A 61 13.26 14.70 -1.05
N ALA A 62 13.89 14.95 -2.20
CA ALA A 62 14.66 13.93 -2.91
C ALA A 62 15.79 13.41 -2.01
N ILE A 63 16.03 12.10 -2.05
CA ILE A 63 17.11 11.46 -1.30
C ILE A 63 18.44 11.93 -1.90
N GLN A 64 19.26 12.63 -1.11
CA GLN A 64 20.52 13.24 -1.56
C GLN A 64 21.56 12.22 -2.04
N SER A 65 21.51 11.00 -1.50
CA SER A 65 22.42 9.91 -1.85
C SER A 65 21.60 8.63 -2.06
N PRO A 66 21.11 8.38 -3.29
CA PRO A 66 20.30 7.19 -3.56
C PRO A 66 21.12 5.92 -3.30
N CYS A 67 20.46 4.91 -2.72
CA CYS A 67 21.04 3.58 -2.50
C CYS A 67 20.98 2.67 -3.74
N PHE A 68 20.74 3.27 -4.92
CA PHE A 68 20.59 2.56 -6.18
C PHE A 68 21.22 3.32 -7.34
N GLU A 69 21.46 2.60 -8.42
CA GLU A 69 21.83 3.11 -9.74
C GLU A 69 20.94 2.49 -10.82
N LEU A 70 20.80 3.16 -11.95
CA LEU A 70 20.04 2.67 -13.10
C LEU A 70 20.99 2.11 -14.14
N LYS A 71 20.73 0.89 -14.63
CA LYS A 71 21.56 0.22 -15.63
C LYS A 71 20.71 -0.35 -16.75
N GLN A 72 21.23 -0.29 -17.97
CA GLN A 72 20.66 -1.04 -19.09
C GLN A 72 20.87 -2.54 -18.86
N THR A 73 19.79 -3.31 -18.97
CA THR A 73 19.82 -4.77 -18.92
C THR A 73 19.80 -5.35 -20.33
N ALA A 74 20.19 -6.63 -20.46
CA ALA A 74 20.23 -7.29 -21.75
C ALA A 74 18.84 -7.46 -22.39
N SER A 75 17.78 -7.66 -21.58
CA SER A 75 16.46 -8.05 -22.07
C SER A 75 15.26 -7.32 -21.43
N LYS A 76 15.47 -6.58 -20.33
CA LYS A 76 14.39 -5.96 -19.52
C LYS A 76 14.40 -4.43 -19.57
N GLY A 77 15.08 -3.83 -20.54
CA GLY A 77 15.23 -2.38 -20.58
C GLY A 77 16.13 -1.86 -19.45
N VAL A 78 15.78 -0.74 -18.84
CA VAL A 78 16.54 -0.13 -17.73
C VAL A 78 16.07 -0.67 -16.39
N GLY A 79 16.97 -1.32 -15.65
CA GLY A 79 16.72 -1.84 -14.30
C GLY A 79 17.34 -0.96 -13.21
N MET A 80 16.79 -1.08 -12.00
CA MET A 80 17.31 -0.45 -10.78
C MET A 80 18.18 -1.46 -10.01
N PHE A 81 19.40 -1.07 -9.63
CA PHE A 81 20.36 -1.95 -8.93
C PHE A 81 20.86 -1.28 -7.66
N ALA A 82 20.96 -2.04 -6.57
CA ALA A 82 21.45 -1.53 -5.30
C ALA A 82 22.95 -1.19 -5.37
N THR A 83 23.36 -0.05 -4.81
CA THR A 83 24.78 0.39 -4.73
C THR A 83 25.45 0.03 -3.40
N ARG A 84 24.66 -0.54 -2.49
CA ARG A 84 25.08 -1.09 -1.19
C ARG A 84 24.03 -2.10 -0.73
N SER A 85 24.31 -2.80 0.36
CA SER A 85 23.26 -3.59 1.03
C SER A 85 22.14 -2.68 1.56
N ILE A 86 20.88 -3.13 1.41
CA ILE A 86 19.67 -2.45 1.85
C ILE A 86 18.93 -3.39 2.81
N SER A 87 18.55 -2.86 3.97
CA SER A 87 17.85 -3.63 5.02
C SER A 87 16.34 -3.73 4.73
N PRO A 88 15.65 -4.77 5.20
CA PRO A 88 14.19 -4.81 5.17
C PRO A 88 13.57 -3.57 5.83
N GLY A 89 12.52 -3.02 5.23
CA GLY A 89 11.84 -1.81 5.68
C GLY A 89 12.57 -0.50 5.34
N GLU A 90 13.76 -0.57 4.75
CA GLU A 90 14.54 0.63 4.42
C GLU A 90 13.99 1.35 3.18
N LEU A 91 13.97 2.69 3.25
CA LEU A 91 13.56 3.58 2.16
C LEU A 91 14.55 3.52 0.98
N ILE A 92 14.04 3.30 -0.23
CA ILE A 92 14.83 3.30 -1.47
C ILE A 92 14.59 4.60 -2.26
N VAL A 93 13.32 4.93 -2.51
CA VAL A 93 12.89 6.13 -3.25
C VAL A 93 11.62 6.68 -2.63
N VAL A 94 11.49 8.00 -2.60
CA VAL A 94 10.21 8.69 -2.46
C VAL A 94 10.10 9.72 -3.57
N GLU A 95 8.98 9.73 -4.30
CA GLU A 95 8.76 10.70 -5.38
C GLU A 95 7.28 11.08 -5.53
N ASN A 96 7.04 12.31 -5.99
CA ASN A 96 5.71 12.77 -6.41
C ASN A 96 5.47 12.39 -7.88
N PRO A 97 4.23 12.06 -8.28
CA PRO A 97 3.94 11.70 -9.66
C PRO A 97 4.21 12.89 -10.60
N VAL A 98 4.57 12.58 -11.84
CA VAL A 98 4.71 13.54 -12.95
C VAL A 98 3.35 13.95 -13.47
N ALA A 99 2.43 12.99 -13.57
CA ALA A 99 1.05 13.21 -13.97
C ALA A 99 0.14 12.17 -13.30
N ILE A 100 -1.13 12.52 -13.16
CA ILE A 100 -2.19 11.64 -12.65
C ILE A 100 -3.28 11.49 -13.71
N LEU A 101 -3.78 10.28 -13.91
CA LEU A 101 -4.79 9.99 -14.92
C LEU A 101 -5.67 8.81 -14.51
N PRO A 102 -6.86 8.63 -15.11
CA PRO A 102 -7.69 7.45 -14.90
C PRO A 102 -6.96 6.18 -15.38
N ASN A 103 -7.13 5.06 -14.66
CA ASN A 103 -6.56 3.77 -15.11
C ASN A 103 -7.31 3.19 -16.31
N LYS A 104 -8.63 3.42 -16.39
CA LYS A 104 -9.42 3.09 -17.57
C LYS A 104 -9.01 4.05 -18.70
N PRO A 105 -8.43 3.57 -19.81
CA PRO A 105 -8.01 4.45 -20.89
C PRO A 105 -9.21 5.22 -21.42
N LEU A 106 -9.02 6.52 -21.59
CA LEU A 106 -9.98 7.32 -22.32
C LEU A 106 -10.06 6.89 -23.79
N THR A 107 -11.24 6.97 -24.41
CA THR A 107 -11.47 6.49 -25.78
C THR A 107 -10.57 7.18 -26.82
N PHE A 108 -10.34 6.48 -27.92
CA PHE A 108 -9.48 6.91 -29.03
C PHE A 108 -9.93 8.28 -29.60
N ASN A 109 -8.97 9.15 -29.92
CA ASN A 109 -9.13 10.55 -30.38
C ASN A 109 -9.45 11.61 -29.31
N CYS A 110 -9.35 11.31 -28.00
CA CYS A 110 -9.40 12.39 -27.02
C CYS A 110 -8.05 13.13 -26.97
N THR A 111 -8.07 14.47 -27.07
CA THR A 111 -6.87 15.30 -26.91
C THR A 111 -6.39 15.39 -25.46
N ALA A 112 -7.03 14.67 -24.54
CA ALA A 112 -6.83 14.81 -23.10
C ALA A 112 -5.41 14.48 -22.66
N TYR A 113 -4.80 13.44 -23.22
CA TYR A 113 -3.45 13.02 -22.86
C TYR A 113 -2.38 14.00 -23.37
N ASP A 114 -2.52 14.48 -24.60
CA ASP A 114 -1.57 15.45 -25.18
C ASP A 114 -1.68 16.81 -24.47
N GLU A 115 -2.87 17.15 -23.97
CA GLU A 115 -3.06 18.36 -23.17
C GLU A 115 -2.61 18.21 -21.73
N LEU A 116 -2.73 17.02 -21.16
CA LEU A 116 -2.09 16.66 -19.91
C LEU A 116 -0.57 16.79 -20.04
N GLU A 117 -0.01 16.27 -21.14
CA GLU A 117 1.41 16.32 -21.47
C GLU A 117 1.93 17.76 -21.56
N ALA A 118 1.18 18.65 -22.21
CA ALA A 118 1.54 20.06 -22.37
C ALA A 118 1.65 20.83 -21.04
N LEU A 119 1.11 20.31 -19.94
CA LEU A 119 1.24 20.88 -18.60
C LEU A 119 2.39 20.27 -17.78
N ILE A 120 3.02 19.20 -18.26
CA ILE A 120 4.17 18.57 -17.58
C ILE A 120 5.39 19.45 -17.81
N LEU A 121 6.14 19.74 -16.74
CA LEU A 121 7.38 20.50 -16.81
C LEU A 121 8.38 19.84 -17.79
N ASP A 122 9.06 20.64 -18.61
CA ASP A 122 9.88 20.16 -19.73
C ASP A 122 10.96 19.14 -19.32
N ASP A 123 11.63 19.35 -18.19
CA ASP A 123 12.65 18.44 -17.65
C ASP A 123 12.03 17.10 -17.23
N ARG A 124 10.90 17.15 -16.53
CA ARG A 124 10.16 15.96 -16.11
C ARG A 124 9.55 15.22 -17.30
N ARG A 125 9.06 15.96 -18.31
CA ARG A 125 8.54 15.40 -19.55
C ARG A 125 9.64 14.69 -20.32
N ALA A 126 10.80 15.33 -20.49
CA ALA A 126 11.95 14.72 -21.15
C ALA A 126 12.38 13.42 -20.46
N GLU A 127 12.43 13.39 -19.12
CA GLU A 127 12.75 12.16 -18.39
C GLU A 127 11.65 11.10 -18.52
N MET A 128 10.38 11.48 -18.42
CA MET A 128 9.23 10.57 -18.59
C MET A 128 9.25 9.88 -19.96
N LEU A 129 9.58 10.61 -21.03
CA LEU A 129 9.68 10.05 -22.39
C LEU A 129 10.81 9.02 -22.56
N THR A 130 11.69 8.86 -21.57
CA THR A 130 12.69 7.77 -21.53
C THR A 130 12.19 6.49 -20.85
N LEU A 131 10.96 6.48 -20.32
CA LEU A 131 10.31 5.28 -19.81
C LEU A 131 9.93 4.35 -20.97
N THR A 132 9.83 3.06 -20.69
CA THR A 132 9.43 2.07 -21.69
C THR A 132 7.97 2.30 -22.10
N ASN A 133 7.68 2.39 -23.39
CA ASN A 133 6.32 2.35 -23.91
C ASN A 133 6.15 1.08 -24.74
N CYS A 134 5.40 0.09 -24.23
CA CYS A 134 5.17 -1.17 -24.92
C CYS A 134 3.88 -1.19 -25.73
N GLN A 135 3.18 -0.06 -25.84
CA GLN A 135 1.94 0.03 -26.63
C GLN A 135 2.25 0.20 -28.12
N ASP A 136 1.39 -0.40 -28.95
CA ASP A 136 1.42 -0.21 -30.39
C ASP A 136 1.03 1.23 -30.75
N ARG A 137 1.97 1.98 -31.34
CA ARG A 137 1.78 3.40 -31.71
C ARG A 137 0.65 3.62 -32.73
N THR A 138 0.26 2.60 -33.49
CA THR A 138 -0.89 2.70 -34.40
C THR A 138 -2.23 2.69 -33.65
N LYS A 139 -2.26 2.09 -32.45
CA LYS A 139 -3.45 1.98 -31.58
C LYS A 139 -3.43 2.99 -30.44
N CYS A 140 -2.25 3.46 -30.04
CA CYS A 140 -2.03 4.41 -28.96
C CYS A 140 -1.01 5.46 -29.43
N PRO A 141 -1.46 6.48 -30.19
CA PRO A 141 -0.57 7.47 -30.79
C PRO A 141 0.01 8.46 -29.78
N SER A 142 -0.66 8.68 -28.63
CA SER A 142 -0.18 9.56 -27.56
C SER A 142 0.91 8.87 -26.75
N ASP A 143 2.08 9.48 -26.66
CA ASP A 143 3.21 8.94 -25.88
C ASP A 143 2.86 8.88 -24.38
N VAL A 144 2.14 9.88 -23.84
CA VAL A 144 1.72 9.88 -22.43
C VAL A 144 0.73 8.78 -22.12
N GLU A 145 -0.26 8.55 -22.99
CA GLU A 145 -1.18 7.43 -22.80
C GLU A 145 -0.42 6.10 -22.80
N GLY A 146 0.46 5.89 -23.78
CA GLY A 146 1.22 4.65 -23.90
C GLY A 146 2.14 4.40 -22.71
N ILE A 147 2.88 5.44 -22.28
CA ILE A 147 3.73 5.40 -21.09
C ILE A 147 2.90 5.11 -19.84
N ALA A 148 1.74 5.76 -19.69
CA ALA A 148 0.90 5.54 -18.52
C ALA A 148 0.36 4.10 -18.47
N ARG A 149 -0.12 3.57 -19.60
CA ARG A 149 -0.61 2.19 -19.70
C ARG A 149 0.48 1.15 -19.42
N THR A 150 1.75 1.49 -19.64
CA THR A 150 2.89 0.61 -19.36
C THR A 150 3.50 0.82 -17.95
N ASN A 151 3.46 2.02 -17.38
CA ASN A 151 4.27 2.37 -16.20
C ASN A 151 3.51 3.01 -15.05
N ALA A 152 2.24 3.39 -15.24
CA ALA A 152 1.50 4.06 -14.17
C ALA A 152 1.29 3.11 -12.99
N LEU A 153 1.62 3.59 -11.80
CA LEU A 153 1.35 2.86 -10.57
C LEU A 153 -0.03 3.24 -10.06
N ASN A 154 -0.78 2.26 -9.58
CA ASN A 154 -2.10 2.50 -9.00
C ASN A 154 -1.96 3.43 -7.78
N ILE A 155 -2.77 4.49 -7.76
CA ILE A 155 -2.85 5.43 -6.66
C ILE A 155 -4.27 5.50 -6.13
N ILE A 156 -4.39 5.68 -4.81
CA ILE A 156 -5.67 5.78 -4.13
C ILE A 156 -5.96 7.25 -3.85
N LEU A 157 -7.00 7.77 -4.50
CA LEU A 157 -7.49 9.13 -4.28
C LEU A 157 -8.77 9.08 -3.44
N LYS A 158 -9.09 10.20 -2.77
CA LYS A 158 -10.39 10.34 -2.12
C LYS A 158 -11.48 10.42 -3.19
N MET A 159 -12.46 9.53 -3.07
CA MET A 159 -13.57 9.45 -4.01
C MET A 159 -14.81 10.16 -3.46
N PRO A 160 -15.61 10.78 -4.33
CA PRO A 160 -16.88 11.42 -3.97
C PRO A 160 -17.92 10.35 -3.57
N VAL A 161 -18.98 10.72 -2.86
CA VAL A 161 -19.98 9.75 -2.35
C VAL A 161 -20.69 9.03 -3.49
N GLU A 162 -20.92 9.73 -4.59
CA GLU A 162 -21.56 9.27 -5.82
C GLU A 162 -20.76 8.15 -6.50
N SER A 163 -19.46 8.03 -6.22
CA SER A 163 -18.60 6.98 -6.80
C SER A 163 -18.95 5.56 -6.34
N ARG A 164 -19.85 5.41 -5.37
CA ARG A 164 -20.35 4.10 -4.91
C ARG A 164 -21.08 3.34 -6.03
N GLU A 165 -21.68 4.06 -6.96
CA GLU A 165 -22.38 3.48 -8.12
C GLU A 165 -21.44 3.20 -9.29
N TRP A 166 -20.20 3.70 -9.24
CA TRP A 166 -19.22 3.50 -10.30
C TRP A 166 -18.67 2.07 -10.27
N SER A 167 -18.21 1.60 -11.41
CA SER A 167 -17.46 0.34 -11.52
C SER A 167 -16.13 0.42 -10.76
N ALA A 168 -15.52 -0.74 -10.50
CA ALA A 168 -14.20 -0.78 -9.90
C ALA A 168 -13.18 -0.01 -10.75
N GLU A 169 -13.17 -0.22 -12.07
CA GLU A 169 -12.21 0.40 -13.01
C GLU A 169 -12.29 1.93 -13.03
N GLU A 170 -13.50 2.50 -12.94
CA GLU A 170 -13.74 3.95 -12.91
C GLU A 170 -13.26 4.62 -11.61
N ARG A 171 -13.08 3.85 -10.54
CA ARG A 171 -12.54 4.35 -9.27
C ARG A 171 -11.02 4.29 -9.19
N HIS A 172 -10.35 3.72 -10.18
CA HIS A 172 -8.91 3.56 -10.17
C HIS A 172 -8.20 4.63 -10.98
N TYR A 173 -7.13 5.18 -10.40
CA TYR A 173 -6.27 6.17 -11.00
C TYR A 173 -4.82 5.69 -10.98
N GLY A 174 -4.04 6.20 -11.92
CA GLY A 174 -2.64 5.91 -12.10
C GLY A 174 -1.81 7.17 -11.91
N GLY A 175 -0.67 7.03 -11.24
CA GLY A 175 0.38 8.03 -11.22
C GLY A 175 1.53 7.60 -12.11
N ILE A 176 2.01 8.50 -12.97
CA ILE A 176 3.27 8.30 -13.70
C ILE A 176 4.41 8.75 -12.79
N PHE A 177 5.40 7.87 -12.57
CA PHE A 177 6.57 8.13 -11.73
C PHE A 177 7.85 7.92 -12.55
N LEU A 178 8.97 8.51 -12.15
CA LEU A 178 10.19 8.51 -12.98
C LEU A 178 11.17 7.40 -12.58
N LYS A 179 11.28 7.10 -11.28
CA LYS A 179 12.27 6.18 -10.74
C LYS A 179 11.67 4.81 -10.40
N ILE A 180 10.52 4.77 -9.73
CA ILE A 180 9.90 3.50 -9.29
C ILE A 180 9.59 2.56 -10.47
N PRO A 181 9.10 3.03 -11.64
CA PRO A 181 8.86 2.15 -12.79
C PRO A 181 10.14 1.58 -13.44
N ARG A 182 11.34 1.94 -12.95
CA ARG A 182 12.62 1.31 -13.35
C ARG A 182 12.90 0.02 -12.57
N CYS A 183 12.12 -0.30 -11.55
CA CYS A 183 12.21 -1.58 -10.86
C CYS A 183 11.59 -2.66 -11.74
N ASN A 184 12.42 -3.49 -12.37
CA ASN A 184 11.95 -4.59 -13.20
C ASN A 184 11.08 -5.60 -12.43
N HIS A 185 10.31 -6.37 -13.19
CA HIS A 185 9.41 -7.36 -12.65
C HIS A 185 10.12 -8.56 -11.99
N SER A 186 9.62 -8.97 -10.83
CA SER A 186 9.79 -10.32 -10.26
C SER A 186 8.47 -10.79 -9.64
N CYS A 187 8.12 -12.07 -9.80
CA CYS A 187 6.95 -12.68 -9.14
C CYS A 187 7.17 -12.92 -7.64
N GLY A 188 8.42 -12.81 -7.18
CA GLY A 188 8.83 -12.78 -5.77
C GLY A 188 9.74 -11.57 -5.56
N PRO A 189 9.19 -10.34 -5.55
CA PRO A 189 9.96 -9.11 -5.56
C PRO A 189 10.69 -8.86 -4.23
N ASN A 190 11.74 -8.05 -4.27
CA ASN A 190 12.50 -7.65 -3.07
C ASN A 190 12.19 -6.20 -2.60
N ALA A 191 11.38 -5.46 -3.36
CA ALA A 191 10.83 -4.16 -2.96
C ALA A 191 9.32 -4.05 -3.21
N ALA A 192 8.68 -3.14 -2.50
CA ALA A 192 7.27 -2.78 -2.67
C ALA A 192 7.11 -1.27 -2.61
N HIS A 193 6.02 -0.75 -3.18
CA HIS A 193 5.71 0.67 -3.13
C HIS A 193 4.42 0.93 -2.35
N LYS A 194 4.36 2.06 -1.66
CA LYS A 194 3.18 2.53 -0.93
C LYS A 194 2.85 3.95 -1.35
N TRP A 195 1.59 4.15 -1.77
CA TRP A 195 1.04 5.47 -2.03
C TRP A 195 0.65 6.17 -0.72
N ASN A 196 1.02 7.45 -0.60
CA ASN A 196 0.62 8.34 0.48
C ASN A 196 -0.16 9.54 -0.10
N LEU A 197 -1.47 9.53 0.11
CA LEU A 197 -2.37 10.59 -0.37
C LEU A 197 -2.04 11.96 0.25
N ALA A 198 -1.72 12.02 1.54
CA ALA A 198 -1.50 13.30 2.24
C ALA A 198 -0.31 14.08 1.67
N THR A 199 0.72 13.37 1.21
CA THR A 199 1.93 13.94 0.59
C THR A 199 1.92 13.85 -0.94
N MET A 200 0.88 13.24 -1.53
CA MET A 200 0.80 12.95 -2.97
C MET A 200 2.07 12.27 -3.50
N SER A 201 2.58 11.28 -2.78
CA SER A 201 3.86 10.62 -3.09
C SER A 201 3.77 9.11 -3.03
N SER A 202 4.66 8.45 -3.78
CA SER A 202 4.87 7.01 -3.68
C SER A 202 6.24 6.74 -3.05
N THR A 203 6.26 5.83 -2.10
CA THR A 203 7.47 5.40 -1.39
C THR A 203 7.80 3.97 -1.79
N LEU A 204 8.98 3.74 -2.35
CA LEU A 204 9.55 2.42 -2.60
C LEU A 204 10.47 2.03 -1.44
N TYR A 205 10.29 0.82 -0.91
CA TYR A 205 11.06 0.29 0.21
C TYR A 205 11.37 -1.19 0.03
N ALA A 206 12.46 -1.65 0.65
CA ALA A 206 12.84 -3.05 0.61
C ALA A 206 11.91 -3.91 1.50
N VAL A 207 11.45 -5.05 1.00
CA VAL A 207 10.63 -6.00 1.77
C VAL A 207 11.43 -7.18 2.34
N ARG A 208 12.67 -7.35 1.88
CA ARG A 208 13.66 -8.31 2.36
C ARG A 208 15.08 -7.76 2.15
N PRO A 209 16.14 -8.38 2.68
CA PRO A 209 17.50 -7.88 2.47
C PRO A 209 17.84 -7.87 0.97
N ILE A 210 18.47 -6.78 0.50
CA ILE A 210 18.96 -6.63 -0.88
C ILE A 210 20.47 -6.47 -0.82
N ALA A 211 21.22 -7.30 -1.52
CA ALA A 211 22.68 -7.26 -1.53
C ALA A 211 23.20 -6.11 -2.43
N ASN A 212 24.45 -5.68 -2.19
CA ASN A 212 25.13 -4.75 -3.09
C ASN A 212 25.21 -5.34 -4.51
N GLY A 213 24.79 -4.58 -5.51
CA GLY A 213 24.73 -4.99 -6.91
C GLY A 213 23.52 -5.84 -7.28
N GLU A 214 22.65 -6.21 -6.32
CA GLU A 214 21.40 -6.93 -6.61
C GLU A 214 20.39 -6.01 -7.30
N GLU A 215 19.61 -6.56 -8.24
CA GLU A 215 18.52 -5.84 -8.89
C GLU A 215 17.37 -5.61 -7.90
N ILE A 216 16.92 -4.37 -7.80
CA ILE A 216 15.72 -3.98 -7.05
C ILE A 216 14.51 -4.19 -7.94
N THR A 217 13.62 -5.08 -7.52
CA THR A 217 12.49 -5.57 -8.31
C THR A 217 11.17 -5.30 -7.60
N ASN A 218 10.12 -5.07 -8.40
CA ASN A 218 8.73 -4.97 -7.96
C ASN A 218 7.88 -6.01 -8.71
N THR A 219 6.62 -6.23 -8.31
CA THR A 219 5.69 -7.08 -9.06
C THR A 219 4.77 -6.24 -9.96
N TYR A 220 4.49 -6.75 -11.15
CA TYR A 220 3.61 -6.16 -12.17
C TYR A 220 2.34 -6.99 -12.37
N ALA A 221 2.27 -8.14 -11.70
CA ALA A 221 1.14 -9.05 -11.69
C ALA A 221 0.75 -9.33 -10.23
N ASP A 222 -0.43 -9.89 -10.00
CA ASP A 222 -0.80 -10.38 -8.68
C ASP A 222 0.18 -11.50 -8.27
N PRO A 223 0.94 -11.34 -7.17
CA PRO A 223 1.86 -12.37 -6.72
C PRO A 223 1.16 -13.64 -6.24
N THR A 224 -0.15 -13.61 -5.97
CA THR A 224 -0.94 -14.76 -5.51
C THR A 224 -1.59 -15.55 -6.65
N ASP A 225 -1.54 -15.04 -7.88
CA ASP A 225 -2.03 -15.77 -9.05
C ASP A 225 -1.15 -16.99 -9.37
N SER A 226 -1.69 -17.96 -10.10
CA SER A 226 -0.91 -19.10 -10.61
C SER A 226 0.16 -18.64 -11.61
N ARG A 227 1.22 -19.43 -11.76
CA ARG A 227 2.30 -19.15 -12.72
C ARG A 227 1.76 -18.87 -14.12
N ALA A 228 0.83 -19.70 -14.59
CA ALA A 228 0.24 -19.56 -15.93
C ALA A 228 -0.48 -18.21 -16.09
N LYS A 229 -1.28 -17.79 -15.08
CA LYS A 229 -1.96 -16.50 -15.10
C LYS A 229 -0.98 -15.33 -15.07
N ARG A 230 0.04 -15.38 -14.21
CA ARG A 230 1.09 -14.35 -14.15
C ARG A 230 1.82 -14.22 -15.48
N MET A 231 2.20 -15.34 -16.11
CA MET A 231 2.87 -15.31 -17.43
C MET A 231 1.96 -14.76 -18.53
N ALA A 232 0.69 -15.17 -18.57
CA ALA A 232 -0.28 -14.65 -19.53
C ALA A 232 -0.47 -13.14 -19.39
N HIS A 233 -0.65 -12.66 -18.15
CA HIS A 233 -0.78 -11.23 -17.84
C HIS A 233 0.46 -10.43 -18.29
N LEU A 234 1.67 -10.90 -17.97
CA LEU A 234 2.90 -10.21 -18.35
C LEU A 234 3.11 -10.18 -19.88
N GLN A 235 2.74 -11.26 -20.56
CA GLN A 235 2.82 -11.31 -22.02
C GLN A 235 1.79 -10.40 -22.69
N GLU A 236 0.57 -10.34 -22.16
CA GLU A 236 -0.52 -9.52 -22.69
C GLU A 236 -0.29 -8.03 -22.48
N HIS A 237 0.10 -7.63 -21.26
CA HIS A 237 0.18 -6.21 -20.90
C HIS A 237 1.56 -5.58 -21.09
N TYR A 238 2.63 -6.39 -21.02
CA TYR A 238 4.02 -5.90 -21.07
C TYR A 238 4.86 -6.54 -22.18
N GLY A 239 4.33 -7.55 -22.88
CA GLY A 239 4.99 -8.14 -24.05
C GLY A 239 6.21 -9.01 -23.75
N PHE A 240 6.42 -9.46 -22.51
CA PHE A 240 7.56 -10.29 -22.15
C PHE A 240 7.19 -11.57 -21.39
N THR A 241 8.07 -12.57 -21.47
CA THR A 241 7.98 -13.81 -20.67
C THR A 241 8.87 -13.69 -19.44
N CYS A 242 8.29 -13.91 -18.26
CA CYS A 242 9.01 -13.78 -16.99
C CYS A 242 10.04 -14.90 -16.77
N ASP A 243 11.26 -14.50 -16.43
CA ASP A 243 12.42 -15.33 -16.12
C ASP A 243 12.92 -15.11 -14.68
N CYS A 244 12.08 -14.62 -13.77
CA CYS A 244 12.49 -14.46 -12.37
C CYS A 244 12.73 -15.82 -11.69
N PRO A 245 13.46 -15.89 -10.57
CA PRO A 245 13.69 -17.14 -9.84
C PRO A 245 12.39 -17.91 -9.53
N SER A 246 11.32 -17.23 -9.11
CA SER A 246 10.02 -17.88 -8.87
C SER A 246 9.45 -18.53 -10.13
N CYS A 247 9.68 -17.98 -11.32
CA CYS A 247 9.21 -18.54 -12.59
C CYS A 247 10.20 -19.54 -13.23
N LEU A 248 11.50 -19.40 -12.97
CA LEU A 248 12.59 -20.26 -13.47
C LEU A 248 12.83 -21.50 -12.60
N LEU A 249 12.47 -21.45 -11.31
CA LEU A 249 12.34 -22.67 -10.51
C LEU A 249 11.57 -23.72 -11.31
N HIS A 250 10.63 -23.30 -12.17
CA HIS A 250 9.80 -24.14 -13.03
C HIS A 250 10.36 -24.49 -14.42
N SER A 251 11.43 -23.87 -14.91
CA SER A 251 12.07 -24.32 -16.17
C SER A 251 12.94 -25.57 -15.97
N THR A 252 13.33 -25.84 -14.73
CA THR A 252 14.08 -27.04 -14.31
C THR A 252 13.35 -27.88 -13.25
N ALA A 253 12.22 -27.41 -12.71
CA ALA A 253 11.42 -28.19 -11.77
C ALA A 253 10.39 -29.10 -12.44
N THR A 254 10.04 -30.14 -11.69
CA THR A 254 8.93 -31.03 -11.99
C THR A 254 7.59 -30.27 -11.94
N GLU A 255 6.62 -30.75 -12.72
CA GLU A 255 5.22 -30.28 -12.68
C GLU A 255 4.67 -30.21 -11.25
N GLN A 256 5.11 -31.12 -10.39
CA GLN A 256 4.76 -31.15 -8.97
C GLN A 256 5.15 -29.87 -8.21
N LYS A 257 6.35 -29.32 -8.43
CA LYS A 257 6.77 -28.08 -7.74
C LYS A 257 6.02 -26.86 -8.26
N ILE A 258 5.65 -26.84 -9.54
CA ILE A 258 4.76 -25.80 -10.10
C ILE A 258 3.42 -25.86 -9.37
N ALA A 259 2.81 -27.04 -9.33
CA ALA A 259 1.52 -27.23 -8.66
C ALA A 259 1.58 -26.86 -7.17
N GLN A 260 2.67 -27.18 -6.47
CA GLN A 260 2.85 -26.81 -5.06
C GLN A 260 2.93 -25.28 -4.85
N SER A 261 3.68 -24.57 -5.70
CA SER A 261 3.75 -23.10 -5.65
C SER A 261 2.41 -22.46 -5.97
N ASP A 262 1.70 -22.96 -7.00
CA ASP A 262 0.37 -22.47 -7.36
C ASP A 262 -0.65 -22.70 -6.25
N ILE A 263 -0.61 -23.85 -5.57
CA ILE A 263 -1.44 -24.13 -4.38
C ILE A 263 -1.11 -23.18 -3.24
N ALA A 264 0.18 -22.96 -2.93
CA ALA A 264 0.60 -22.06 -1.86
C ALA A 264 0.10 -20.62 -2.10
N ARG A 265 0.27 -20.11 -3.32
CA ARG A 265 -0.18 -18.77 -3.71
C ARG A 265 -1.70 -18.63 -3.70
N GLU A 266 -2.43 -19.65 -4.14
CA GLU A 266 -3.90 -19.69 -4.10
C GLU A 266 -4.44 -19.72 -2.65
N LEU A 267 -3.79 -20.46 -1.74
CA LEU A 267 -4.12 -20.44 -0.32
C LEU A 267 -3.94 -19.04 0.27
N LEU A 268 -2.82 -18.38 -0.05
CA LEU A 268 -2.56 -17.00 0.41
C LEU A 268 -3.59 -16.00 -0.15
N ARG A 269 -4.00 -16.16 -1.42
CA ARG A 269 -5.03 -15.32 -2.07
C ARG A 269 -6.35 -15.31 -1.31
N THR A 270 -6.75 -16.47 -0.79
CA THR A 270 -8.07 -16.68 -0.16
C THR A 270 -8.00 -16.67 1.37
N TRP A 271 -6.82 -16.41 1.94
CA TRP A 271 -6.52 -16.65 3.35
C TRP A 271 -7.49 -15.96 4.30
N PHE A 272 -7.62 -14.63 4.20
CA PHE A 272 -8.50 -13.84 5.08
C PHE A 272 -10.00 -14.10 4.87
N SER A 273 -10.38 -14.73 3.75
CA SER A 273 -11.76 -15.17 3.54
C SER A 273 -12.05 -16.51 4.20
N LEU A 274 -11.07 -17.41 4.22
CA LEU A 274 -11.22 -18.78 4.72
C LEU A 274 -10.84 -18.93 6.20
N HIS A 275 -9.98 -18.05 6.71
CA HIS A 275 -9.46 -18.12 8.07
C HIS A 275 -10.04 -16.99 8.93
N PRO A 276 -10.46 -17.28 10.18
CA PRO A 276 -10.80 -16.28 11.17
C PRO A 276 -9.71 -15.23 11.35
N SER A 277 -10.10 -13.95 11.32
CA SER A 277 -9.26 -12.84 11.79
C SER A 277 -9.22 -12.81 13.31
N PHE A 278 -8.32 -11.99 13.86
CA PHE A 278 -8.15 -11.72 15.28
C PHE A 278 -9.47 -11.27 15.89
N SER A 279 -10.18 -10.35 15.23
CA SER A 279 -11.49 -9.88 15.70
C SER A 279 -12.52 -11.02 15.80
N LYS A 280 -12.60 -11.89 14.77
CA LYS A 280 -13.50 -13.06 14.80
C LYS A 280 -13.10 -14.04 15.90
N TRP A 281 -11.82 -14.36 16.01
CA TRP A 281 -11.28 -15.23 17.05
C TRP A 281 -11.49 -14.69 18.47
N LEU A 282 -11.32 -13.39 18.67
CA LEU A 282 -11.55 -12.71 19.93
C LEU A 282 -13.01 -12.82 20.37
N SER A 283 -13.94 -12.75 19.41
CA SER A 283 -15.38 -12.83 19.65
C SER A 283 -15.92 -14.25 19.85
N ASP A 284 -15.18 -15.28 19.42
CA ASP A 284 -15.60 -16.67 19.50
C ASP A 284 -14.79 -17.44 20.56
N PRO A 285 -15.35 -17.69 21.76
CA PRO A 285 -14.64 -18.41 22.83
C PRO A 285 -14.45 -19.91 22.56
N CYS A 286 -15.07 -20.48 21.52
CA CYS A 286 -14.98 -21.91 21.20
C CYS A 286 -13.69 -22.27 20.45
N LEU A 287 -13.06 -21.32 19.75
CA LEU A 287 -11.80 -21.56 19.05
C LEU A 287 -10.65 -21.88 20.03
N PRO A 288 -9.56 -22.52 19.61
CA PRO A 288 -8.33 -22.60 20.43
C PRO A 288 -7.64 -21.25 20.61
N ASP A 289 -6.85 -21.09 21.68
CA ASP A 289 -6.15 -19.83 21.97
C ASP A 289 -5.05 -19.53 20.93
N ASP A 290 -4.47 -20.57 20.34
CA ASP A 290 -3.43 -20.52 19.33
C ASP A 290 -3.97 -20.62 17.89
N PHE A 291 -5.29 -20.60 17.69
CA PHE A 291 -5.89 -20.85 16.39
C PHE A 291 -5.43 -19.85 15.31
N VAL A 292 -5.57 -18.55 15.57
CA VAL A 292 -5.11 -17.49 14.64
C VAL A 292 -3.59 -17.50 14.54
N ILE A 293 -2.88 -17.68 15.67
CA ILE A 293 -1.41 -17.67 15.72
C ILE A 293 -0.82 -18.77 14.85
N SER A 294 -1.21 -20.03 15.08
CA SER A 294 -0.70 -21.20 14.34
C SER A 294 -1.01 -21.10 12.86
N SER A 295 -2.24 -20.68 12.54
CA SER A 295 -2.67 -20.42 11.18
C SER A 295 -1.78 -19.36 10.52
N HIS A 296 -1.67 -18.15 11.07
CA HIS A 296 -0.95 -17.06 10.42
C HIS A 296 0.57 -17.31 10.38
N LYS A 297 1.13 -18.08 11.32
CA LYS A 297 2.52 -18.57 11.21
C LYS A 297 2.71 -19.47 9.99
N TYR A 298 1.78 -20.37 9.70
CA TYR A 298 1.83 -21.18 8.48
C TYR A 298 1.74 -20.32 7.20
N ALA A 299 0.94 -19.26 7.19
CA ALA A 299 0.95 -18.32 6.07
C ALA A 299 2.30 -17.62 5.89
N LEU A 300 2.97 -17.21 6.97
CA LEU A 300 4.30 -16.60 6.90
C LEU A 300 5.35 -17.56 6.32
N GLU A 301 5.25 -18.87 6.61
CA GLU A 301 6.10 -19.89 5.99
C GLU A 301 5.88 -19.96 4.47
N LEU A 302 4.62 -19.94 4.02
CA LEU A 302 4.28 -19.91 2.60
C LEU A 302 4.76 -18.62 1.91
N ILE A 303 4.62 -17.47 2.58
CA ILE A 303 5.08 -16.17 2.08
C ILE A 303 6.60 -16.16 1.86
N GLU A 304 7.35 -16.68 2.84
CA GLU A 304 8.81 -16.79 2.77
C GLU A 304 9.22 -17.77 1.65
N GLN A 305 8.57 -18.95 1.58
CA GLN A 305 8.80 -19.95 0.53
C GLN A 305 8.64 -19.34 -0.88
N GLU A 306 7.58 -18.55 -1.08
CA GLU A 306 7.24 -17.98 -2.38
C GLU A 306 7.97 -16.67 -2.68
N GLY A 307 8.74 -16.15 -1.71
CA GLY A 307 9.51 -14.92 -1.84
C GLY A 307 8.65 -13.68 -2.03
N ILE A 308 7.46 -13.64 -1.40
CA ILE A 308 6.46 -12.58 -1.53
C ILE A 308 6.27 -11.83 -0.21
N GLN A 309 7.40 -11.54 0.47
CA GLN A 309 7.45 -10.90 1.80
C GLN A 309 6.68 -9.57 1.88
N GLY A 310 6.39 -8.92 0.74
CA GLY A 310 5.45 -7.80 0.63
C GLY A 310 4.10 -8.02 1.34
N MET A 311 3.66 -9.28 1.50
CA MET A 311 2.39 -9.64 2.11
C MET A 311 2.43 -9.89 3.63
N GLU A 312 3.60 -9.87 4.28
CA GLU A 312 3.72 -10.28 5.70
C GLU A 312 2.91 -9.39 6.65
N GLY A 313 2.80 -8.08 6.38
CA GLY A 313 2.33 -7.07 7.33
C GLY A 313 1.05 -7.43 8.08
N PRO A 314 -0.06 -7.71 7.39
CA PRO A 314 -1.32 -8.10 8.02
C PRO A 314 -1.20 -9.35 8.92
N PHE A 315 -0.38 -10.33 8.54
CA PHE A 315 -0.21 -11.56 9.33
C PHE A 315 0.60 -11.31 10.61
N LEU A 316 1.61 -10.44 10.54
CA LEU A 316 2.41 -10.05 11.70
C LEU A 316 1.53 -9.32 12.74
N GLU A 317 0.65 -8.42 12.29
CA GLU A 317 -0.27 -7.69 13.18
C GLU A 317 -1.23 -8.65 13.90
N GLU A 318 -1.89 -9.52 13.15
CA GLU A 318 -2.81 -10.54 13.66
C GLU A 318 -2.19 -11.41 14.76
N ILE A 319 -0.96 -11.88 14.56
CA ILE A 319 -0.21 -12.67 15.55
C ILE A 319 0.13 -11.83 16.78
N ALA A 320 0.66 -10.61 16.60
CA ALA A 320 1.01 -9.73 17.70
C ALA A 320 -0.22 -9.42 18.58
N MET A 321 -1.35 -9.09 17.96
CA MET A 321 -2.61 -8.80 18.66
C MET A 321 -3.13 -10.01 19.46
N CYS A 322 -3.00 -11.23 18.94
CA CYS A 322 -3.34 -12.44 19.68
C CYS A 322 -2.49 -12.58 20.96
N TYR A 323 -1.17 -12.43 20.85
CA TYR A 323 -0.27 -12.52 22.01
C TYR A 323 -0.52 -11.41 23.03
N ALA A 324 -0.87 -10.21 22.57
CA ALA A 324 -1.29 -9.11 23.44
C ALA A 324 -2.52 -9.53 24.29
N VAL A 325 -3.60 -9.99 23.66
CA VAL A 325 -4.82 -10.39 24.38
C VAL A 325 -4.61 -11.59 25.31
N LEU A 326 -3.75 -12.54 24.92
CA LEU A 326 -3.41 -13.69 25.76
C LEU A 326 -2.50 -13.32 26.95
N GLY A 327 -2.03 -12.08 27.04
CA GLY A 327 -1.13 -11.62 28.11
C GLY A 327 0.29 -12.18 27.99
N GLN A 328 0.67 -12.68 26.81
CA GLN A 328 1.99 -13.27 26.56
C GLN A 328 2.99 -12.17 26.17
N LYS A 329 3.51 -11.47 27.18
CA LYS A 329 4.30 -10.23 27.00
C LYS A 329 5.57 -10.41 26.16
N GLU A 330 6.32 -11.49 26.37
CA GLU A 330 7.58 -11.73 25.66
C GLU A 330 7.33 -11.96 24.17
N GLU A 331 6.38 -12.85 23.84
CA GLU A 331 5.96 -13.12 22.47
C GLU A 331 5.39 -11.86 21.81
N PHE A 332 4.47 -11.16 22.48
CA PHE A 332 3.95 -9.89 21.98
C PHE A 332 5.08 -8.91 21.65
N SER A 333 6.05 -8.73 22.56
CA SER A 333 7.14 -7.79 22.36
C SER A 333 8.02 -8.17 21.15
N TRP A 334 8.25 -9.46 20.95
CA TRP A 334 8.99 -9.97 19.79
C TRP A 334 8.26 -9.69 18.47
N TRP A 335 6.97 -10.05 18.40
CA TRP A 335 6.15 -9.84 17.20
C TRP A 335 5.91 -8.35 16.92
N ALA A 336 5.67 -7.54 17.95
CA ALA A 336 5.52 -6.09 17.85
C ALA A 336 6.77 -5.43 17.25
N LYS A 337 7.97 -5.81 17.71
CA LYS A 337 9.23 -5.31 17.13
C LYS A 337 9.36 -5.67 15.65
N ARG A 338 8.95 -6.88 15.25
CA ARG A 338 8.95 -7.31 13.85
C ARG A 338 7.95 -6.50 13.01
N VAL A 339 6.73 -6.27 13.50
CA VAL A 339 5.72 -5.38 12.86
C VAL A 339 6.30 -3.99 12.66
N ILE A 340 6.89 -3.40 13.71
CA ILE A 340 7.45 -2.04 13.67
C ILE A 340 8.57 -1.95 12.63
N SER A 341 9.52 -2.90 12.63
CA SER A 341 10.63 -2.86 11.68
C SER A 341 10.19 -3.08 10.23
N ARG A 342 9.24 -4.01 10.00
CA ARG A 342 8.85 -4.42 8.65
C ARG A 342 7.88 -3.44 8.01
N CYS A 343 6.97 -2.87 8.79
CA CYS A 343 5.84 -2.13 8.26
C CYS A 343 5.96 -0.60 8.43
N ALA A 344 7.09 -0.09 8.93
CA ALA A 344 7.34 1.33 9.18
C ALA A 344 6.92 2.26 8.03
N LEU A 345 7.14 1.84 6.78
CA LEU A 345 6.80 2.59 5.57
C LEU A 345 5.49 2.11 4.90
N GLU A 346 5.07 0.87 5.20
CA GLU A 346 3.90 0.23 4.61
C GLU A 346 2.60 0.70 5.27
N ASP A 347 2.61 0.81 6.60
CA ASP A 347 1.48 1.23 7.43
C ASP A 347 1.96 1.96 8.69
N VAL A 348 2.10 3.27 8.55
CA VAL A 348 2.56 4.17 9.62
C VAL A 348 1.61 4.17 10.81
N GLU A 349 0.31 4.03 10.57
CA GLU A 349 -0.71 4.07 11.61
C GLU A 349 -0.64 2.82 12.48
N MET A 350 -0.61 1.64 11.84
CA MET A 350 -0.41 0.36 12.53
C MET A 350 0.89 0.38 13.35
N VAL A 351 1.99 0.87 12.78
CA VAL A 351 3.29 0.95 13.47
C VAL A 351 3.21 1.88 14.67
N THR A 352 2.52 3.02 14.55
CA THR A 352 2.32 3.96 15.66
C THR A 352 1.52 3.31 16.80
N ARG A 353 0.44 2.60 16.48
CA ARG A 353 -0.34 1.83 17.47
C ARG A 353 0.52 0.76 18.14
N MET A 354 1.28 -0.01 17.35
CA MET A 354 2.13 -1.09 17.84
C MET A 354 3.26 -0.57 18.74
N GLN A 355 3.89 0.57 18.40
CA GLN A 355 4.89 1.24 19.25
C GLN A 355 4.30 1.66 20.59
N ALA A 356 3.09 2.24 20.59
CA ALA A 356 2.42 2.64 21.83
C ALA A 356 2.13 1.42 22.73
N MET A 357 1.66 0.31 22.14
CA MET A 357 1.42 -0.94 22.87
C MET A 357 2.71 -1.58 23.40
N LEU A 358 3.78 -1.62 22.60
CA LEU A 358 5.09 -2.14 23.00
C LEU A 358 5.66 -1.34 24.18
N LYS A 359 5.63 -0.01 24.08
CA LYS A 359 6.05 0.90 25.15
C LYS A 359 5.28 0.64 26.43
N TRP A 360 3.97 0.42 26.36
CA TRP A 360 3.15 0.08 27.52
C TRP A 360 3.58 -1.24 28.18
N VAL A 361 3.90 -2.28 27.40
CA VAL A 361 4.39 -3.57 27.94
C VAL A 361 5.77 -3.44 28.59
N GLU A 362 6.66 -2.66 27.99
CA GLU A 362 8.05 -2.49 28.45
C GLU A 362 8.15 -1.55 29.68
N GLU A 363 7.36 -0.47 29.72
CA GLU A 363 7.44 0.54 30.79
C GLU A 363 6.47 0.31 31.95
N GLY A 364 5.43 -0.51 31.76
CA GLY A 364 4.44 -0.81 32.80
C GLY A 364 3.56 0.38 33.24
N GLU A 365 3.67 1.56 32.62
CA GLU A 365 2.93 2.76 32.97
C GLU A 365 2.38 3.51 31.74
N PHE A 366 1.08 3.82 31.75
CA PHE A 366 0.61 5.07 31.15
C PHE A 366 0.11 5.97 32.28
N GLN A 367 0.86 7.02 32.61
CA GLN A 367 0.32 8.13 33.40
C GLN A 367 -0.76 8.82 32.57
N CYS A 368 -2.01 8.45 32.82
CA CYS A 368 -3.15 9.16 32.27
C CYS A 368 -3.13 10.60 32.83
N ARG A 369 -2.65 11.57 32.04
CA ARG A 369 -2.94 12.98 32.28
C ARG A 369 -4.43 13.23 32.00
N THR A 370 -5.30 12.73 32.88
CA THR A 370 -6.67 13.23 32.96
C THR A 370 -6.60 14.63 33.55
N LYS A 371 -6.71 15.65 32.69
CA LYS A 371 -7.34 16.90 33.16
C LYS A 371 -8.78 16.53 33.48
N THR A 372 -9.05 16.36 34.76
CA THR A 372 -10.38 16.13 35.33
C THR A 372 -11.38 17.17 34.82
N ARG A 373 -12.25 16.76 33.89
CA ARG A 373 -13.61 17.28 33.77
C ARG A 373 -14.56 16.10 33.85
N ARG A 374 -15.20 15.94 35.00
CA ARG A 374 -16.25 14.94 35.24
C ARG A 374 -17.36 15.06 34.19
N PRO A 375 -17.73 13.98 33.47
CA PRO A 375 -19.04 13.88 32.86
C PRO A 375 -20.05 13.35 33.88
N LYS A 376 -21.30 13.76 33.71
CA LYS A 376 -22.46 13.41 34.53
C LYS A 376 -23.04 12.05 34.09
N THR A 377 -23.41 11.26 35.11
CA THR A 377 -24.41 10.18 35.18
C THR A 377 -24.15 8.81 34.53
N PRO A 378 -24.68 7.72 35.15
CA PRO A 378 -24.29 6.35 34.88
C PRO A 378 -25.38 5.60 34.10
N LYS A 379 -25.13 5.31 32.83
CA LYS A 379 -25.75 4.21 32.07
C LYS A 379 -24.94 4.02 30.78
N GLU A 380 -24.64 2.75 30.50
CA GLU A 380 -24.07 2.25 29.23
C GLU A 380 -22.58 2.54 28.99
N MET A 381 -21.71 1.73 29.61
CA MET A 381 -20.43 1.33 29.02
C MET A 381 -20.17 -0.12 29.44
N ASN A 382 -20.25 -1.02 28.47
CA ASN A 382 -19.91 -2.43 28.63
C ASN A 382 -18.43 -2.54 29.00
N LYS A 383 -18.15 -3.22 30.11
CA LYS A 383 -16.81 -3.47 30.63
C LYS A 383 -16.18 -4.66 29.91
N ILE A 384 -15.00 -4.52 29.29
CA ILE A 384 -14.13 -5.68 28.98
C ILE A 384 -12.68 -5.39 29.42
N ARG A 385 -12.08 -6.43 30.01
CA ARG A 385 -10.86 -6.45 30.81
C ARG A 385 -9.64 -6.94 29.99
N TRP A 386 -8.42 -6.48 30.28
CA TRP A 386 -7.23 -7.33 30.19
C TRP A 386 -7.47 -8.59 31.04
N GLY A 387 -7.54 -9.76 30.41
CA GLY A 387 -7.82 -11.00 31.12
C GLY A 387 -8.02 -12.17 30.18
N VAL A 388 -7.41 -13.30 30.57
CA VAL A 388 -7.55 -14.66 30.00
C VAL A 388 -8.88 -14.85 29.30
N ARG A 389 -8.84 -15.20 28.01
CA ARG A 389 -9.96 -15.72 27.23
C ARG A 389 -10.67 -16.80 28.06
N LYS A 390 -11.79 -16.45 28.70
CA LYS A 390 -12.46 -17.35 29.65
C LYS A 390 -13.14 -18.47 28.89
N ARG A 391 -12.52 -19.65 28.84
CA ARG A 391 -13.22 -20.89 28.51
C ARG A 391 -14.33 -21.09 29.52
N GLY A 392 -15.56 -21.25 29.06
CA GLY A 392 -16.67 -21.70 29.91
C GLY A 392 -16.40 -23.12 30.40
N LYS A 393 -15.74 -23.28 31.54
CA LYS A 393 -15.72 -24.56 32.27
C LYS A 393 -16.99 -24.67 33.09
N GLN A 394 -17.82 -25.64 32.75
CA GLN A 394 -18.77 -26.21 33.71
C GLN A 394 -17.99 -26.76 34.91
N GLN A 395 -18.31 -26.27 36.12
CA GLN A 395 -18.52 -27.02 37.37
C GLN A 395 -18.02 -26.28 38.63
N ASN A 396 -18.94 -26.20 39.59
CA ASN A 396 -18.82 -26.36 41.04
C ASN A 396 -17.51 -26.01 41.80
N GLN A 397 -17.75 -25.33 42.92
CA GLN A 397 -16.94 -25.17 44.14
C GLN A 397 -16.05 -23.91 44.28
N ALA A 398 -16.17 -23.33 45.47
CA ALA A 398 -15.69 -22.03 45.90
C ALA A 398 -14.30 -22.10 46.57
N ARG A 399 -13.47 -21.05 46.41
CA ARG A 399 -12.50 -20.51 47.39
C ARG A 399 -11.78 -19.23 46.88
N PRO A 400 -11.04 -18.47 47.72
CA PRO A 400 -11.39 -17.09 48.08
C PRO A 400 -10.53 -16.00 47.41
N ALA A 401 -10.88 -14.76 47.74
CA ALA A 401 -10.45 -13.50 47.13
C ALA A 401 -8.93 -13.21 47.18
N GLU A 402 -8.38 -12.81 46.03
CA GLU A 402 -7.12 -12.09 45.90
C GLU A 402 -7.32 -10.79 45.08
N SER A 403 -6.48 -9.82 45.42
CA SER A 403 -6.55 -8.38 45.16
C SER A 403 -6.81 -7.96 43.72
N SER A 404 -7.75 -7.04 43.55
CA SER A 404 -8.13 -6.39 42.29
C SER A 404 -7.04 -5.46 41.76
N CYS A 405 -6.33 -5.89 40.72
CA CYS A 405 -5.62 -5.00 39.82
C CYS A 405 -6.65 -4.28 38.92
N GLU A 406 -6.62 -2.95 38.89
CA GLU A 406 -7.53 -2.16 38.06
C GLU A 406 -7.31 -2.45 36.57
N VAL A 407 -8.41 -2.63 35.85
CA VAL A 407 -8.41 -3.06 34.45
C VAL A 407 -9.11 -2.00 33.61
N LEU A 408 -8.47 -1.57 32.53
CA LEU A 408 -8.98 -0.54 31.61
C LEU A 408 -8.95 -0.99 30.14
N ASP A 409 -9.88 -0.39 29.40
CA ASP A 409 -10.49 -0.76 28.13
C ASP A 409 -9.64 -0.35 26.90
N MET A 410 -9.42 -1.27 25.95
CA MET A 410 -8.69 -1.01 24.70
C MET A 410 -9.58 -0.91 23.45
N THR A 411 -10.91 -0.87 23.59
CA THR A 411 -11.81 -0.76 22.43
C THR A 411 -11.79 0.62 21.75
N LEU A 412 -11.17 1.63 22.36
CA LEU A 412 -11.02 2.99 21.79
C LEU A 412 -9.80 3.18 20.87
N LEU A 413 -9.05 2.11 20.56
CA LEU A 413 -7.93 2.13 19.59
C LEU A 413 -8.24 1.36 18.29
N ILE A 414 -9.50 0.93 18.11
CA ILE A 414 -9.95 0.08 17.00
C ILE A 414 -10.91 0.82 16.03
N ASP A 415 -11.23 2.10 16.27
CA ASP A 415 -12.05 2.91 15.35
C ASP A 415 -11.22 3.91 14.52
#